data_AF-A0A1Y1MS47-F1
#
_entry.id   AF-A0A1Y1MS47-F1
#
_cell.length_a   1.000
_cell.length_b   1.000
_cell.length_c   1.000
_cell.angle_alpha   90.00
_cell.angle_beta   90.00
_cell.angle_gamma   90.00
#
_symmetry.space_group_name_H-M   'P 1'
#
loop_
_entity.id
_entity.type
_entity.pdbx_description
1 polymer ?
#
loop_
_entity_poly.entity_id
_entity_poly.type
_entity_poly.pdbx_seq_one_letter_code
_entity_poly.pdbx_strand_id
1 'polypeptide(L)'
;LAQCSLKINTGKAGKDFTFSQDDSVVVSLDKSGRVKFWDVRALTKVKEDSDYRYPLPAESSLEVKEPLMTLATTPEGEKAWPTSVLLLDRKKAYEQRGPLRYMVVGMKQNH
;
A
#
# COMPACT_ATOMS: atom_id res chain seq x y z
N LEU A 1 15.57 10.62 -21.48
CA LEU A 1 14.82 10.59 -20.21
C LEU A 1 15.73 9.99 -19.16
N ALA A 2 16.03 10.70 -18.07
CA ALA A 2 16.79 10.13 -16.97
C ALA A 2 16.03 8.92 -16.42
N GLN A 3 16.72 7.80 -16.28
CA GLN A 3 16.11 6.56 -15.80
C GLN A 3 15.74 6.72 -14.32
N CYS A 4 14.46 6.59 -13.99
CA CYS A 4 13.95 6.63 -12.61
C CYS A 4 13.49 5.22 -12.21
N SER A 5 13.92 4.74 -11.04
CA SER A 5 13.65 3.39 -10.54
C SER A 5 13.19 3.43 -9.08
N LEU A 6 11.92 3.73 -8.87
CA LEU A 6 11.25 3.71 -7.56
C LEU A 6 10.47 2.40 -7.41
N LYS A 7 10.74 1.65 -6.34
CA LYS A 7 10.23 0.28 -6.18
C LYS A 7 9.82 -0.02 -4.75
N ILE A 8 8.84 -0.91 -4.62
CA ILE A 8 8.52 -1.62 -3.38
C ILE A 8 8.85 -3.08 -3.62
N ASN A 9 9.71 -3.65 -2.79
CA ASN A 9 10.04 -5.06 -2.83
C ASN A 9 9.14 -5.82 -1.86
N THR A 10 8.13 -6.48 -2.42
CA THR A 10 7.14 -7.22 -1.63
C THR A 10 7.65 -8.59 -1.16
N GLY A 11 8.80 -9.04 -1.69
CA GLY A 11 9.45 -10.32 -1.44
C GLY A 11 8.69 -11.51 -2.05
N LYS A 12 7.43 -11.69 -1.67
CA LYS A 12 6.52 -12.69 -2.25
C LYS A 12 5.67 -12.10 -3.35
N ALA A 13 5.26 -12.93 -4.31
CA ALA A 13 4.34 -12.52 -5.36
C ALA A 13 3.04 -11.94 -4.77
N GLY A 14 2.76 -10.68 -5.11
CA GLY A 14 1.52 -10.00 -4.78
C GLY A 14 0.33 -10.62 -5.51
N LYS A 15 -0.83 -10.58 -4.86
CA LYS A 15 -2.12 -10.99 -5.41
C LYS A 15 -2.96 -9.77 -5.79
N ASP A 16 -2.97 -8.76 -4.93
CA ASP A 16 -3.68 -7.49 -5.13
C ASP A 16 -2.98 -6.37 -4.36
N PHE A 17 -3.28 -5.11 -4.68
CA PHE A 17 -2.80 -3.94 -3.93
C PHE A 17 -3.75 -2.74 -4.06
N THR A 18 -3.65 -1.81 -3.11
CA THR A 18 -4.41 -0.56 -3.12
C THR A 18 -3.60 0.58 -2.48
N PHE A 19 -3.83 1.80 -2.92
CA PHE A 19 -3.25 3.01 -2.33
C PHE A 19 -4.17 3.57 -1.26
N SER A 20 -3.60 4.20 -0.24
CA SER A 20 -4.36 5.07 0.64
C SER A 20 -4.78 6.36 -0.07
N GLN A 21 -5.88 6.97 0.35
CA GLN A 21 -6.39 8.24 -0.22
C GLN A 21 -5.40 9.41 -0.04
N ASP A 22 -4.52 9.34 0.94
CA ASP A 22 -3.53 10.39 1.27
C ASP A 22 -2.13 10.13 0.66
N ASP A 23 -2.01 9.14 -0.23
CA ASP A 23 -0.76 8.74 -0.90
C ASP A 23 0.42 8.41 0.05
N SER A 24 0.12 8.14 1.32
CA SER A 24 1.15 7.82 2.32
C SER A 24 1.50 6.34 2.38
N VAL A 25 0.55 5.46 2.02
CA VAL A 25 0.67 4.02 2.21
C VAL A 25 0.19 3.26 0.98
N VAL A 26 0.92 2.23 0.60
CA VAL A 26 0.42 1.15 -0.25
C VAL A 26 0.10 -0.06 0.62
N VAL A 27 -1.02 -0.72 0.37
CA VAL A 27 -1.38 -1.98 1.00
C VAL A 27 -1.35 -3.07 -0.06
N SER A 28 -0.65 -4.17 0.21
CA SER A 28 -0.57 -5.32 -0.69
C SER A 28 -1.09 -6.59 -0.02
N LEU A 29 -1.79 -7.42 -0.76
CA LEU A 29 -2.18 -8.78 -0.36
C LEU A 29 -1.28 -9.79 -1.07
N ASP A 30 -0.63 -10.70 -0.33
CA ASP A 30 0.18 -11.77 -0.92
C ASP A 30 -0.61 -13.07 -1.13
N LYS A 31 -0.03 -14.02 -1.88
CA LYS A 31 -0.65 -15.33 -2.15
C LYS A 31 -0.88 -16.19 -0.90
N SER A 32 -0.20 -15.91 0.22
CA SER A 32 -0.42 -16.58 1.51
C SER A 32 -1.50 -15.93 2.36
N GLY A 33 -2.19 -14.91 1.84
CA GLY A 33 -3.21 -14.19 2.58
C GLY A 33 -2.64 -13.24 3.65
N ARG A 34 -1.43 -12.72 3.42
CA ARG A 34 -0.88 -11.67 4.27
C ARG A 34 -1.10 -10.31 3.62
N VAL A 35 -1.67 -9.42 4.40
CA VAL A 35 -1.78 -8.00 4.07
C VAL A 35 -0.55 -7.30 4.63
N LYS A 36 0.16 -6.54 3.79
CA LYS A 36 1.33 -5.75 4.18
C LYS A 36 1.07 -4.28 3.88
N PHE A 37 1.50 -3.42 4.78
CA PHE A 37 1.40 -1.97 4.65
C PHE A 37 2.80 -1.40 4.39
N TRP A 38 2.94 -0.52 3.41
CA TRP A 38 4.21 0.02 2.95
C TRP A 38 4.17 1.54 3.03
N ASP A 39 5.12 2.16 3.73
CA ASP A 39 5.30 3.61 3.66
C ASP A 39 5.87 3.97 2.29
N VAL A 40 5.17 4.82 1.55
CA VAL A 40 5.59 5.23 0.21
C VAL A 40 5.90 6.72 0.12
N ARG A 41 5.86 7.46 1.23
CA ARG A 41 6.07 8.91 1.24
C ARG A 41 7.42 9.33 0.65
N ALA A 42 8.46 8.52 0.85
CA ALA A 42 9.76 8.77 0.25
C ALA A 42 9.77 8.53 -1.28
N LEU A 43 8.96 7.58 -1.77
CA LEU A 43 8.80 7.31 -3.20
C LEU A 43 7.96 8.39 -3.90
N THR A 44 7.00 8.99 -3.19
CA THR A 44 6.11 10.02 -3.73
C THR A 44 6.60 11.45 -3.47
N LYS A 45 7.69 11.62 -2.73
CA LYS A 45 8.27 12.93 -2.44
C LYS A 45 8.68 13.63 -3.74
N VAL A 46 8.23 14.86 -3.90
CA VAL A 46 8.57 15.74 -5.03
C VAL A 46 9.84 16.53 -4.68
N LYS A 47 10.72 16.71 -5.67
CA LYS A 47 11.92 17.54 -5.55
C LYS A 47 11.51 19.00 -5.35
N GLU A 48 12.03 19.63 -4.29
CA GLU A 48 11.63 20.98 -3.85
C GLU A 48 11.76 22.05 -4.95
N ASP A 49 12.82 21.97 -5.77
CA ASP A 49 13.08 22.94 -6.85
C ASP A 49 12.47 22.54 -8.21
N SER A 50 11.58 21.53 -8.25
CA SER A 50 10.95 21.13 -9.51
C SER A 50 9.78 22.04 -9.90
N ASP A 51 9.56 22.19 -11.20
CA ASP A 51 8.40 22.91 -11.72
C ASP A 51 7.12 22.22 -11.22
N TYR A 52 6.25 22.98 -10.54
CA TYR A 52 4.97 22.46 -10.03
C TYR A 52 4.08 21.87 -11.13
N ARG A 53 4.23 22.32 -12.38
CA ARG A 53 3.50 21.76 -13.54
C ARG A 53 4.08 20.42 -14.00
N TYR A 54 5.34 20.16 -13.70
CA TYR A 54 6.10 18.97 -14.09
C TYR A 54 6.92 18.46 -12.90
N PRO A 55 6.25 18.01 -11.82
CA PRO A 55 6.94 17.62 -10.60
C PRO A 55 7.90 16.47 -10.89
N LEU A 56 9.14 16.61 -10.41
CA LEU A 56 10.13 15.56 -10.50
C LEU A 56 10.20 14.81 -9.17
N PRO A 57 10.40 13.48 -9.17
CA PRO A 57 10.68 12.75 -7.95
C PRO A 57 11.91 13.32 -7.23
N ALA A 58 11.86 13.35 -5.90
CA ALA A 58 12.99 13.73 -5.07
C ALA A 58 14.15 12.71 -5.20
N GLU A 59 13.80 11.43 -5.38
CA GLU A 59 14.75 10.33 -5.55
C GLU A 59 14.69 9.79 -6.98
N SER A 60 15.85 9.49 -7.57
CA SER A 60 15.93 8.83 -8.89
C SER A 60 15.98 7.31 -8.78
N SER A 61 16.35 6.78 -7.62
CA SER A 61 16.41 5.33 -7.34
C SER A 61 16.20 5.08 -5.85
N LEU A 62 15.09 4.42 -5.50
CA LEU A 62 14.75 4.07 -4.13
C LEU A 62 13.97 2.76 -4.10
N GLU A 63 14.29 1.89 -3.14
CA GLU A 63 13.61 0.61 -2.94
C GLU A 63 13.14 0.48 -1.49
N VAL A 64 11.83 0.37 -1.28
CA VAL A 64 11.23 0.07 0.02
C VAL A 64 11.19 -1.45 0.19
N LYS A 65 11.89 -1.98 1.20
CA LYS A 65 12.04 -3.43 1.43
C LYS A 65 11.24 -3.96 2.61
N GLU A 66 11.02 -3.11 3.62
CA GLU A 66 10.36 -3.51 4.85
C GLU A 66 8.95 -2.92 4.94
N PRO A 67 7.93 -3.74 5.22
CA PRO A 67 6.59 -3.23 5.47
C PRO A 67 6.51 -2.58 6.86
N LEU A 68 5.69 -1.54 6.99
CA LEU A 68 5.32 -0.94 8.28
C LEU A 68 4.64 -1.95 9.20
N MET A 69 3.78 -2.80 8.63
CA MET A 69 3.09 -3.86 9.35
C MET A 69 2.63 -4.97 8.41
N THR A 70 2.42 -6.15 8.99
CA THR A 70 1.88 -7.33 8.31
C THR A 70 0.74 -7.92 9.14
N LEU A 71 -0.40 -8.18 8.50
CA LEU A 71 -1.58 -8.82 9.10
C LEU A 71 -1.93 -10.10 8.34
N ALA A 72 -2.39 -11.12 9.05
CA ALA A 72 -2.99 -12.30 8.43
C ALA A 72 -4.49 -12.05 8.17
N THR A 73 -5.00 -12.44 7.01
CA THR A 73 -6.44 -12.32 6.71
C THR A 73 -7.30 -13.34 7.45
N THR A 74 -6.68 -14.41 7.96
CA THR A 74 -7.35 -15.45 8.73
C THR A 74 -6.53 -15.88 9.93
N PRO A 75 -7.20 -16.41 10.98
CA PRO A 75 -6.54 -17.05 12.11
C PRO A 75 -5.64 -18.21 11.67
N GLU A 76 -4.65 -18.53 12.52
CA GLU A 76 -3.82 -19.70 12.32
C GLU A 76 -4.68 -20.98 12.34
N GLY A 77 -4.43 -21.87 11.37
CA GLY A 77 -5.17 -23.13 11.22
C GLY A 77 -6.42 -23.04 10.33
N GLU A 78 -6.91 -21.84 10.00
CA GLU A 78 -8.07 -21.67 9.12
C GLU A 78 -7.67 -21.44 7.66
N LYS A 79 -8.33 -22.15 6.76
CA LYS A 79 -8.08 -22.03 5.32
C LYS A 79 -8.93 -20.91 4.73
N ALA A 80 -8.27 -19.96 4.08
CA ALA A 80 -8.91 -18.88 3.36
C ALA A 80 -8.26 -18.62 2.01
N TRP A 81 -9.04 -17.98 1.15
CA TRP A 81 -8.59 -17.52 -0.15
C TRP A 81 -8.95 -16.06 -0.33
N PRO A 82 -8.23 -15.14 0.33
CA PRO A 82 -8.41 -13.72 0.08
C PRO A 82 -8.05 -13.42 -1.36
N THR A 83 -8.87 -12.63 -2.05
CA THR A 83 -8.75 -12.34 -3.49
C THR A 83 -8.44 -10.88 -3.78
N SER A 84 -8.87 -9.97 -2.90
CA SER A 84 -8.68 -8.54 -3.09
C SER A 84 -8.52 -7.80 -1.76
N VAL A 85 -7.94 -6.61 -1.81
CA VAL A 85 -7.82 -5.70 -0.68
C VAL A 85 -8.22 -4.28 -1.08
N LEU A 86 -9.07 -3.65 -0.26
CA LEU A 86 -9.51 -2.27 -0.46
C LEU A 86 -9.33 -1.48 0.84
N LEU A 87 -8.83 -0.25 0.72
CA LEU A 87 -8.85 0.72 1.80
C LEU A 87 -10.11 1.60 1.70
N LEU A 88 -10.74 1.80 2.85
CA LEU A 88 -11.85 2.72 3.05
C LEU A 88 -11.39 3.80 4.04
N ASP A 89 -10.45 4.63 3.60
CA ASP A 89 -10.05 5.84 4.30
C ASP A 89 -10.88 7.02 3.81
N ARG A 90 -11.67 7.61 4.72
CA ARG A 90 -12.39 8.86 4.45
C ARG A 90 -11.66 10.01 5.12
N LYS A 91 -11.16 10.96 4.32
CA LYS A 91 -10.50 12.20 4.77
C LYS A 91 -11.19 12.88 5.97
N LYS A 92 -12.53 12.95 5.97
CA LYS A 92 -13.32 13.56 7.05
C LYS A 92 -13.23 12.81 8.40
N ALA A 93 -13.06 11.48 8.39
CA ALA A 93 -12.90 10.71 9.62
C ALA A 93 -11.55 11.01 10.29
N TYR A 94 -10.50 11.20 9.49
CA TYR A 94 -9.17 11.58 9.96
C TYR A 94 -9.17 12.97 10.62
N GLU A 95 -9.87 13.93 10.02
CA GLU A 95 -9.97 15.31 10.54
C GLU A 95 -10.84 15.43 11.82
N GLN A 96 -11.74 14.49 12.10
CA GLN A 96 -12.69 14.53 13.24
C GLN A 96 -12.26 13.72 14.47
N ARG A 97 -10.95 13.52 14.70
CA ARG A 97 -10.36 12.90 15.90
C ARG A 97 -10.69 11.41 16.13
N GLY A 98 -10.80 10.62 15.07
CA GLY A 98 -10.78 9.16 15.17
C GLY A 98 -10.04 8.54 13.98
N PRO A 99 -8.86 7.89 14.17
CA PRO A 99 -8.12 7.27 13.09
C PRO A 99 -8.79 5.95 12.69
N LEU A 100 -9.91 6.03 11.98
CA LEU A 100 -10.61 4.86 11.46
C LEU A 100 -10.28 4.70 9.98
N ARG A 101 -9.19 3.99 9.70
CA ARG A 101 -8.88 3.46 8.36
C ARG A 101 -9.42 2.04 8.32
N TYR A 102 -10.52 1.84 7.60
CA TYR A 102 -11.09 0.51 7.42
C TYR A 102 -10.44 -0.16 6.21
N MET A 103 -10.39 -1.49 6.27
CA MET A 103 -9.94 -2.31 5.16
C MET A 103 -10.96 -3.41 4.92
N VAL A 104 -11.25 -3.69 3.65
CA VAL A 104 -12.08 -4.80 3.22
C VAL A 104 -11.19 -5.79 2.48
N VAL A 105 -11.26 -7.05 2.90
CA VAL A 105 -10.60 -8.16 2.21
C VAL A 105 -11.69 -8.99 1.53
N GLY A 106 -11.66 -9.03 0.19
CA GLY A 106 -12.55 -9.90 -0.56
C GLY A 106 -12.09 -11.34 -0.42
N MET A 107 -13.03 -12.28 -0.24
CA MET A 107 -12.75 -13.71 -0.15
C MET A 107 -13.32 -14.42 -1.37
N LYS A 108 -12.64 -15.47 -1.84
CA LYS A 108 -13.19 -16.35 -2.87
C LYS A 108 -14.50 -16.97 -2.36
N GLN A 109 -15.59 -16.84 -3.14
CA GLN A 109 -16.81 -17.59 -2.89
C GLN A 109 -16.60 -19.07 -3.24
N ASN A 110 -17.07 -19.95 -2.36
CA ASN A 110 -17.22 -21.36 -2.69
C ASN A 110 -18.53 -21.49 -3.46
N HIS A 111 -18.45 -21.91 -4.72
CA HIS A 111 -19.61 -22.37 -5.50
C HIS A 111 -19.85 -23.85 -5.22
#